data_AF-A0A2R7RBG8-F1
#
_entry.id   AF-A0A2R7RBG8-F1
#
_cell.length_a   1.000
_cell.length_b   1.000
_cell.length_c   1.000
_cell.angle_alpha   90.00
_cell.angle_beta   90.00
_cell.angle_gamma   90.00
#
_symmetry.space_group_name_H-M   'P 1'
#
loop_
_entity.id
_entity.type
_entity.pdbx_description
1 polymer ?
#
loop_
_entity_poly.entity_id
_entity_poly.type
_entity_poly.pdbx_seq_one_letter_code
_entity_poly.pdbx_strand_id
1 'polypeptide(L)' 'MASTPPDSMARPTALITGAGRLAGIGAGIARQLAAEGWDLVLAYWPDYDARMPAG' A
#
# COMPACT_ATOMS: atom_id res chain seq x y z
N MET A 1 16.24 2.36 -18.55
CA MET A 1 14.89 2.67 -19.08
C MET A 1 14.07 1.39 -18.92
N ALA A 2 13.21 1.31 -17.91
CA ALA A 2 12.52 0.06 -17.57
C ALA A 2 11.48 -0.28 -18.65
N SER A 3 11.53 -1.50 -19.17
CA SER A 3 10.64 -1.99 -20.23
C SER A 3 9.25 -2.27 -19.63
N THR A 4 8.21 -1.65 -20.19
CA THR A 4 6.81 -1.93 -19.83
C THR A 4 6.49 -3.40 -20.17
N PRO A 5 6.03 -4.22 -19.22
CA PRO A 5 5.60 -5.58 -19.51
C PRO A 5 4.38 -5.57 -20.45
N PRO A 6 4.20 -6.61 -21.28
CA PRO A 6 3.07 -6.68 -22.21
C PRO A 6 1.74 -6.69 -21.45
N ASP A 7 0.75 -6.03 -22.07
CA ASP A 7 -0.61 -5.77 -21.56
C ASP A 7 -1.46 -7.06 -21.52
N SER A 8 -1.08 -8.03 -20.70
CA SER A 8 -1.93 -9.16 -20.35
C SER A 8 -2.79 -8.76 -19.16
N MET A 9 -3.94 -8.10 -19.41
CA MET A 9 -4.92 -7.71 -18.39
C MET A 9 -4.26 -7.14 -17.12
N ALA A 10 -3.48 -6.06 -17.27
CA ALA A 10 -2.66 -5.53 -16.18
C ALA A 10 -3.49 -5.30 -14.92
N ARG A 11 -3.12 -5.99 -13.83
CA ARG A 11 -3.77 -5.81 -12.53
C ARG A 11 -3.60 -4.34 -12.12
N PRO A 12 -4.66 -3.69 -11.66
CA PRO A 12 -4.56 -2.28 -11.28
C PRO A 12 -3.56 -2.12 -10.13
N THR A 13 -2.77 -1.05 -10.15
CA THR A 13 -1.70 -0.79 -9.18
C THR A 13 -2.05 0.43 -8.32
N ALA A 14 -1.81 0.35 -7.00
CA ALA A 14 -2.03 1.45 -6.06
C ALA A 14 -0.78 1.74 -5.21
N LEU A 15 -0.47 3.04 -5.04
CA LEU A 15 0.48 3.54 -4.04
C LEU A 15 -0.28 3.97 -2.79
N ILE A 16 0.05 3.39 -1.65
CA ILE A 16 -0.55 3.70 -0.37
C ILE A 16 0.50 4.28 0.57
N THR A 17 0.29 5.53 0.98
CA THR A 17 1.11 6.23 1.98
C THR A 17 0.51 6.10 3.37
N GLY A 18 1.36 6.02 4.40
CA GLY A 18 0.90 5.91 5.79
C GLY A 18 0.38 4.52 6.14
N ALA A 19 0.87 3.48 5.46
CA ALA A 19 0.47 2.07 5.65
C ALA A 19 1.19 1.36 6.83
N GLY A 20 2.03 2.06 7.59
CA GLY A 20 2.88 1.43 8.62
C GLY A 20 2.16 1.08 9.93
N ARG A 21 1.01 1.69 10.22
CA ARG A 21 0.20 1.40 11.41
C ARG A 21 -0.89 0.38 11.08
N LEU A 22 -0.83 -0.82 11.67
CA LEU A 22 -1.76 -1.93 11.35
C LEU A 22 -3.24 -1.62 11.63
N ALA A 23 -3.52 -0.77 12.63
CA ALA A 23 -4.87 -0.28 12.96
C ALA A 23 -5.23 1.04 12.22
N GLY A 24 -4.37 1.55 11.34
CA GLY A 24 -4.59 2.77 10.58
C GLY A 24 -5.40 2.56 9.31
N ILE A 25 -5.99 3.64 8.79
CA ILE A 25 -6.79 3.65 7.56
C ILE A 25 -5.99 3.11 6.37
N GLY A 26 -4.71 3.50 6.24
CA GLY A 26 -3.83 3.02 5.15
C GLY A 26 -3.68 1.50 5.14
N ALA A 27 -3.55 0.87 6.32
CA ALA A 27 -3.50 -0.59 6.43
C ALA A 27 -4.87 -1.24 6.13
N GLY A 28 -5.98 -0.59 6.46
CA GLY A 28 -7.33 -1.05 6.08
C GLY A 28 -7.52 -1.06 4.55
N ILE A 29 -7.18 0.05 3.89
CA ILE A 29 -7.27 0.19 2.44
C ILE A 29 -6.35 -0.82 1.74
N ALA A 30 -5.12 -0.99 2.20
CA ALA A 30 -4.17 -1.96 1.64
C ALA A 30 -4.73 -3.40 1.66
N ARG A 31 -5.36 -3.80 2.77
CA ARG A 31 -5.98 -5.13 2.89
C ARG A 31 -7.14 -5.31 1.91
N GLN A 32 -8.00 -4.30 1.77
CA GLN A 32 -9.13 -4.33 0.85
C GLN A 32 -8.65 -4.47 -0.61
N LEU A 33 -7.73 -3.61 -1.04
CA LEU A 33 -7.22 -3.64 -2.42
C LEU A 33 -6.41 -4.91 -2.72
N ALA A 34 -5.66 -5.43 -1.74
CA ALA A 34 -4.99 -6.73 -1.88
C ALA A 34 -6.01 -7.87 -2.09
N ALA A 35 -7.13 -7.86 -1.36
CA ALA A 35 -8.20 -8.84 -1.51
C ALA A 35 -8.92 -8.73 -2.86
N GLU A 36 -9.03 -7.53 -3.42
CA GLU A 36 -9.54 -7.28 -4.78
C GLU A 36 -8.53 -7.61 -5.88
N GLY A 37 -7.31 -7.99 -5.51
CA GLY A 37 -6.29 -8.44 -6.44
C GLY A 37 -5.48 -7.31 -7.07
N TRP A 38 -5.32 -6.18 -6.41
CA TRP A 38 -4.43 -5.10 -6.85
C TRP A 38 -2.96 -5.41 -6.54
N ASP A 39 -2.07 -4.84 -7.36
CA ASP A 39 -0.65 -4.74 -7.03
C ASP A 39 -0.43 -3.49 -6.17
N LEU A 40 0.30 -3.62 -5.06
CA LEU A 40 0.42 -2.56 -4.06
C LEU A 40 1.86 -2.12 -3.87
N VAL A 41 2.06 -0.80 -3.82
CA VAL A 41 3.28 -0.16 -3.34
C VAL A 41 2.95 0.49 -2.00
N LEU A 42 3.62 0.06 -0.93
CA LEU A 42 3.38 0.58 0.41
C LEU A 42 4.53 1.49 0.83
N ALA A 43 4.19 2.73 1.19
CA ALA A 43 5.12 3.71 1.72
C ALA A 43 4.73 4.07 3.16
N TYR A 44 5.69 3.96 4.07
CA TYR A 44 5.50 4.29 5.49
C TYR A 44 6.81 4.78 6.12
N TRP A 45 6.72 5.36 7.31
CA TRP A 45 7.88 5.89 8.04
C TRP A 45 7.90 5.34 9.47
N PRO A 46 8.75 4.33 9.75
CA PRO A 46 8.81 3.66 11.04
C PRO A 46 8.98 4.61 12.23
N ASP A 47 9.94 5.55 12.18
CA ASP A 47 10.22 6.46 13.30
C ASP A 47 9.06 7.42 13.57
N TYR A 48 8.34 7.83 12.53
CA TYR A 48 7.14 8.64 12.69
C TYR A 48 6.02 7.82 13.31
N ASP A 49 5.76 6.62 12.78
CA ASP A 49 4.70 5.74 13.26
C ASP A 49 4.90 5.34 14.72
N ALA A 50 6.15 5.12 15.16
CA ALA A 50 6.50 4.80 16.55
C ALA A 50 6.23 5.95 17.54
N ARG A 51 6.29 7.21 17.08
CA ARG A 51 6.01 8.40 17.91
C ARG A 51 4.52 8.71 17.99
N MET A 52 3.70 8.15 17.09
CA MET A 52 2.27 8.40 17.07
C MET A 52 1.58 7.40 18.01
N PRO A 53 0.94 7.85 19.12
CA PRO A 53 0.23 6.96 20.00
C PRO A 53 -0.85 6.20 19.23
N ALA A 54 -1.08 4.93 19.58
CA ALA A 54 -2.24 4.19 19.11
C ALA A 54 -3.48 5.01 19.52
N GLY A 55 -4.20 5.51 18.49
CA GLY A 55 -5.48 6.17 18.70
C GLY A 55 -6.57 5.16 18.97
#